data_AF-A0A6G0ABV0-F1
#
_entry.id   AF-A0A6G0ABV0-F1
#
_cell.length_a   1.000
_cell.length_b   1.000
_cell.length_c   1.000
_cell.angle_alpha   90.00
_cell.angle_beta   90.00
_cell.angle_gamma   90.00
#
_symmetry.space_group_name_H-M   'P 1'
#
loop_
_entity.id
_entity.type
_entity.pdbx_description
1 polymer ?
#
loop_
_entity_poly.entity_id
_entity_poly.type
_entity_poly.pdbx_seq_one_letter_code
_entity_poly.pdbx_strand_id
1 'polypeptide(L)'
;MFEKEIKFIGDFSFNQVRSLGNTFTLDKIIATGIHPAIVQYISAELEYMIYSDRQKLLQQSYFDYTGKEISDHFQKISSEIKKQKKISIDDSKKLIFQAVSFNINYLVRPRWSLTKLIFNEQPVISAEEMKMMLNYLYYYEYFKKVLTGYISKRNLMQISSTEFEIILDKIDNELINSNQRQLVTNSFISIGDFFNIGGVDKNLLPLTSVEIFCKEKNLLNLLVRLRKVIPNDVKRRFDRVEIERILFTSDAQFKQEDSSMFETEIKTDEMINKIDAEDVKSEQEKDNTLEKDEMQKSDLETFLSPEEEEALLSLYSEESKNSEVVLNK
;
A
#
# COMPACT_ATOMS: atom_id res chain seq x y z
N MET A 1 10.03 -5.74 -10.12
CA MET A 1 10.52 -4.70 -9.15
C MET A 1 10.37 -5.24 -7.73
N PHE A 2 11.35 -4.98 -6.84
CA PHE A 2 11.43 -5.56 -5.48
C PHE A 2 11.42 -7.09 -5.39
N GLU A 3 11.82 -7.80 -6.45
CA GLU A 3 11.77 -9.27 -6.50
C GLU A 3 12.64 -9.93 -5.42
N LYS A 4 13.75 -9.28 -5.06
CA LYS A 4 14.64 -9.77 -3.99
C LYS A 4 13.97 -9.66 -2.63
N GLU A 5 13.35 -8.53 -2.33
CA GLU A 5 12.60 -8.29 -1.10
C GLU A 5 11.39 -9.22 -1.01
N ILE A 6 10.61 -9.35 -2.09
CA ILE A 6 9.44 -10.25 -2.14
C ILE A 6 9.88 -11.69 -1.86
N LYS A 7 10.95 -12.16 -2.53
CA LYS A 7 11.46 -13.51 -2.34
C LYS A 7 11.94 -13.73 -0.91
N PHE A 8 12.74 -12.80 -0.36
CA PHE A 8 13.28 -12.92 0.98
C PHE A 8 12.18 -12.98 2.04
N ILE A 9 11.26 -12.00 2.05
CA ILE A 9 10.17 -11.93 3.03
C ILE A 9 9.21 -13.11 2.86
N GLY A 10 8.93 -13.49 1.60
CA GLY A 10 8.10 -14.64 1.27
C GLY A 10 8.69 -15.96 1.80
N ASP A 11 9.97 -16.23 1.52
CA ASP A 11 10.67 -17.42 2.01
C ASP A 11 10.80 -17.41 3.55
N PHE A 12 11.13 -16.27 4.15
CA PHE A 12 11.23 -16.11 5.60
C PHE A 12 9.89 -16.41 6.30
N SER A 13 8.81 -15.82 5.80
CA SER A 13 7.46 -16.01 6.36
C SER A 13 6.95 -17.43 6.12
N PHE A 14 7.21 -18.01 4.94
CA PHE A 14 6.83 -19.39 4.63
C PHE A 14 7.55 -20.41 5.51
N ASN A 15 8.85 -20.19 5.80
CA ASN A 15 9.61 -21.09 6.66
C ASN A 15 9.03 -21.21 8.09
N GLN A 16 8.43 -20.13 8.62
CA GLN A 16 7.75 -20.16 9.93
C GLN A 16 6.53 -21.09 9.90
N VAL A 17 5.75 -21.02 8.82
CA VAL A 17 4.51 -21.78 8.63
C VAL A 17 4.76 -23.24 8.24
N ARG A 18 5.90 -23.52 7.58
CA ARG A 18 6.27 -24.87 7.11
C ARG A 18 6.31 -25.92 8.23
N SER A 19 6.56 -25.50 9.46
CA SER A 19 6.59 -26.38 10.64
C SER A 19 5.22 -26.97 11.03
N LEU A 20 4.11 -26.41 10.51
CA LEU A 20 2.75 -26.81 10.88
C LEU A 20 2.26 -28.11 10.21
N GLY A 21 3.04 -28.69 9.29
CA GLY A 21 2.69 -29.88 8.52
C GLY A 21 1.98 -29.57 7.20
N ASN A 22 1.34 -30.59 6.60
CA ASN A 22 0.82 -30.49 5.22
C ASN A 22 -0.47 -29.65 5.11
N THR A 23 -1.27 -29.58 6.17
CA THR A 23 -2.51 -28.79 6.20
C THR A 23 -2.74 -28.20 7.59
N PHE A 24 -3.22 -26.96 7.65
CA PHE A 24 -3.45 -26.23 8.90
C PHE A 24 -4.51 -25.13 8.73
N THR A 25 -5.04 -24.63 9.85
CA THR A 25 -6.05 -23.56 9.88
C THR A 25 -5.41 -22.19 9.97
N LEU A 26 -6.19 -21.13 9.70
CA LEU A 26 -5.74 -19.74 9.86
C LEU A 26 -5.22 -19.47 11.28
N ASP A 27 -5.90 -19.98 12.32
CA ASP A 27 -5.46 -19.83 13.72
C ASP A 27 -4.04 -20.34 13.96
N LYS A 28 -3.66 -21.44 13.29
CA LYS A 28 -2.29 -21.96 13.38
C LYS A 28 -1.27 -21.07 12.66
N ILE A 29 -1.65 -20.43 11.55
CA ILE A 29 -0.81 -19.44 10.87
C ILE A 29 -0.60 -18.22 11.77
N ILE A 30 -1.66 -17.75 12.45
CA ILE A 30 -1.56 -16.64 13.40
C ILE A 30 -0.57 -16.99 14.51
N ALA A 31 -0.64 -18.22 15.03
CA ALA A 31 0.24 -18.70 16.09
C ALA A 31 1.72 -18.80 15.71
N THR A 32 2.10 -18.80 14.42
CA THR A 32 3.52 -18.85 14.02
C THR A 32 4.24 -17.51 14.15
N GLY A 33 3.50 -16.41 14.39
CA GLY A 33 4.11 -15.09 14.52
C GLY A 33 4.56 -14.46 13.20
N ILE A 34 4.00 -14.91 12.06
CA ILE A 34 4.23 -14.21 10.80
C ILE A 34 3.65 -12.79 10.87
N HIS A 35 4.19 -11.89 10.05
CA HIS A 35 3.81 -10.49 10.10
C HIS A 35 2.28 -10.28 9.96
N PRO A 36 1.64 -9.45 10.81
CA PRO A 36 0.18 -9.27 10.80
C PRO A 36 -0.40 -8.83 9.45
N ALA A 37 0.32 -8.02 8.67
CA ALA A 37 -0.11 -7.65 7.31
C ALA A 37 -0.25 -8.84 6.35
N ILE A 38 0.56 -9.89 6.53
CA ILE A 38 0.45 -11.13 5.76
C ILE A 38 -0.76 -11.93 6.21
N VAL A 39 -0.98 -12.03 7.53
CA VAL A 39 -2.16 -12.67 8.11
C VAL A 39 -3.44 -11.98 7.65
N GLN A 40 -3.47 -10.64 7.65
CA GLN A 40 -4.61 -9.84 7.22
C GLN A 40 -4.99 -10.15 5.78
N TYR A 41 -3.99 -10.21 4.88
CA TYR A 41 -4.21 -10.59 3.49
C TYR A 41 -4.78 -12.01 3.36
N ILE A 42 -4.17 -13.01 4.03
CA ILE A 42 -4.66 -14.40 3.99
C ILE A 42 -6.10 -14.48 4.51
N SER A 43 -6.37 -13.79 5.62
CA SER A 43 -7.69 -13.70 6.23
C SER A 43 -8.73 -13.11 5.27
N ALA A 44 -8.38 -12.01 4.60
CA ALA A 44 -9.23 -11.36 3.63
C ALA A 44 -9.47 -12.21 2.37
N GLU A 45 -8.46 -12.96 1.92
CA GLU A 45 -8.61 -13.91 0.81
C GLU A 45 -9.63 -15.00 1.13
N LEU A 46 -9.56 -15.59 2.34
CA LEU A 46 -10.56 -16.56 2.77
C LEU A 46 -11.96 -15.95 2.82
N GLU A 47 -12.10 -14.72 3.30
CA GLU A 47 -13.37 -14.00 3.32
C GLU A 47 -13.90 -13.75 1.91
N TYR A 48 -13.03 -13.35 0.97
CA TYR A 48 -13.40 -13.12 -0.42
C TYR A 48 -13.82 -14.40 -1.13
N MET A 49 -13.13 -15.52 -0.89
CA MET A 49 -13.53 -16.83 -1.43
C MET A 49 -14.94 -17.23 -0.95
N ILE A 50 -15.23 -17.06 0.34
CA ILE A 50 -16.54 -17.35 0.92
C ILE A 50 -17.61 -16.41 0.32
N TYR A 51 -17.29 -15.13 0.18
CA TYR A 51 -18.15 -14.15 -0.48
C TYR A 51 -18.45 -14.55 -1.93
N SER A 52 -17.44 -14.93 -2.71
CA SER A 52 -17.59 -15.36 -4.11
C SER A 52 -18.51 -16.57 -4.24
N ASP A 53 -18.34 -17.58 -3.37
CA ASP A 53 -19.21 -18.76 -3.36
C ASP A 53 -20.65 -18.40 -2.99
N ARG A 54 -20.85 -17.47 -2.04
CA ARG A 54 -22.18 -16.94 -1.72
C ARG A 54 -22.79 -16.21 -2.91
N GLN A 55 -22.04 -15.36 -3.61
CA GLN A 55 -22.55 -14.63 -4.77
C GLN A 55 -22.99 -15.59 -5.89
N LYS A 56 -22.23 -16.66 -6.15
CA LYS A 56 -22.63 -17.71 -7.10
C LYS A 56 -23.95 -18.37 -6.69
N LEU A 57 -24.12 -18.71 -5.41
CA LEU A 57 -25.36 -19.27 -4.89
C LEU A 57 -26.56 -18.32 -5.10
N LEU A 58 -26.38 -17.04 -4.78
CA LEU A 58 -27.44 -16.03 -4.93
C LEU A 58 -27.85 -15.83 -6.41
N GLN A 59 -26.89 -15.90 -7.33
CA GLN A 59 -27.14 -15.70 -8.77
C GLN A 59 -27.73 -16.93 -9.47
N GLN A 60 -27.41 -18.14 -9.00
CA GLN A 60 -27.76 -19.40 -9.70
C GLN A 60 -28.95 -20.14 -9.07
N SER A 61 -29.42 -19.72 -7.91
CA SER A 61 -30.52 -20.38 -7.21
C SER A 61 -31.90 -19.93 -7.69
N TYR A 62 -32.86 -20.86 -7.69
CA TYR A 62 -34.29 -20.57 -7.87
C TYR A 62 -34.97 -20.02 -6.61
N PHE A 63 -34.30 -20.08 -5.45
CA PHE A 63 -34.81 -19.65 -4.16
C PHE A 63 -34.34 -18.23 -3.80
N ASP A 64 -35.22 -17.46 -3.18
CA ASP A 64 -34.89 -16.16 -2.63
C ASP A 64 -34.13 -16.29 -1.31
N TYR A 65 -32.87 -15.88 -1.33
CA TYR A 65 -31.95 -15.89 -0.19
C TYR A 65 -31.65 -14.49 0.36
N THR A 66 -32.37 -13.46 -0.10
CA THR A 66 -32.14 -12.05 0.27
C THR A 66 -32.71 -11.67 1.64
N GLY A 67 -33.56 -12.54 2.22
CA GLY A 67 -34.17 -12.34 3.53
C GLY A 67 -33.14 -12.15 4.65
N LYS A 68 -33.47 -11.26 5.61
CA LYS A 68 -32.58 -10.90 6.72
C LYS A 68 -32.11 -12.11 7.54
N GLU A 69 -33.04 -12.99 7.95
CA GLU A 69 -32.71 -14.17 8.75
C GLU A 69 -31.73 -15.10 8.03
N ILE A 70 -31.92 -15.28 6.71
CA ILE A 70 -31.02 -16.09 5.87
C ILE A 70 -29.64 -15.43 5.83
N SER A 71 -29.57 -14.11 5.66
CA SER A 71 -28.30 -13.37 5.67
C SER A 71 -27.56 -13.52 7.00
N ASP A 72 -28.26 -13.44 8.14
CA ASP A 72 -27.68 -13.64 9.47
C ASP A 72 -27.14 -15.07 9.64
N HIS A 73 -27.84 -16.08 9.09
CA HIS A 73 -27.36 -17.44 9.05
C HIS A 73 -26.12 -17.60 8.16
N PHE A 74 -26.10 -16.97 6.99
CA PHE A 74 -24.90 -16.98 6.14
C PHE A 74 -23.69 -16.38 6.84
N GLN A 75 -23.83 -15.30 7.60
CA GLN A 75 -22.71 -14.73 8.35
C GLN A 75 -22.11 -15.71 9.38
N LYS A 76 -22.97 -16.45 10.08
CA LYS A 76 -22.54 -17.50 11.03
C LYS A 76 -21.84 -18.64 10.30
N ILE A 77 -22.40 -19.08 9.18
CA ILE A 77 -21.81 -20.12 8.32
C ILE A 77 -20.43 -19.67 7.81
N SER A 78 -20.32 -18.44 7.28
CA SER A 78 -19.06 -17.87 6.80
C SER A 78 -17.99 -17.85 7.89
N SER A 79 -18.37 -17.47 9.11
CA SER A 79 -17.45 -17.43 10.25
C SER A 79 -16.92 -18.82 10.60
N GLU A 80 -17.79 -19.84 10.63
CA GLU A 80 -17.39 -21.22 10.89
C GLU A 80 -16.55 -21.81 9.74
N ILE A 81 -16.92 -21.55 8.48
CA ILE A 81 -16.14 -22.01 7.31
C ILE A 81 -14.72 -21.44 7.38
N LYS A 82 -14.57 -20.13 7.62
CA LYS A 82 -13.26 -19.48 7.71
C LYS A 82 -12.38 -20.11 8.79
N LYS A 83 -12.96 -20.35 9.98
CA LYS A 83 -12.24 -20.95 11.11
C LYS A 83 -11.81 -22.39 10.84
N GLN A 84 -12.67 -23.19 10.22
CA GLN A 84 -12.42 -24.61 9.97
C GLN A 84 -11.63 -24.88 8.68
N LYS A 85 -11.47 -23.87 7.80
CA LYS A 85 -10.77 -24.01 6.53
C LYS A 85 -9.33 -24.49 6.76
N LYS A 86 -9.05 -25.68 6.25
CA LYS A 86 -7.69 -26.20 6.12
C LYS A 86 -7.05 -25.66 4.86
N ILE A 87 -5.90 -25.01 5.01
CA ILE A 87 -5.05 -24.50 3.95
C ILE A 87 -3.91 -25.51 3.77
N SER A 88 -3.66 -25.90 2.52
CA SER A 88 -2.53 -26.77 2.20
C SER A 88 -1.20 -26.01 2.29
N ILE A 89 -0.10 -26.71 2.50
CA ILE A 89 1.22 -26.09 2.51
C ILE A 89 1.53 -25.35 1.20
N ASP A 90 1.12 -25.90 0.05
CA ASP A 90 1.34 -25.28 -1.25
C ASP A 90 0.50 -24.02 -1.45
N ASP A 91 -0.77 -24.05 -1.02
CA ASP A 91 -1.65 -22.87 -1.07
C ASP A 91 -1.17 -21.79 -0.10
N SER A 92 -0.72 -22.17 1.10
CA SER A 92 -0.15 -21.21 2.05
C SER A 92 1.06 -20.49 1.47
N LYS A 93 1.91 -21.20 0.72
CA LYS A 93 3.07 -20.59 0.06
C LYS A 93 2.61 -19.54 -0.95
N LYS A 94 1.65 -19.88 -1.81
CA LYS A 94 1.10 -18.94 -2.79
C LYS A 94 0.50 -17.71 -2.11
N LEU A 95 -0.33 -17.92 -1.10
CA LEU A 95 -0.99 -16.84 -0.35
C LEU A 95 0.02 -15.92 0.34
N ILE A 96 1.07 -16.46 0.97
CA ILE A 96 2.14 -15.67 1.59
C ILE A 96 2.85 -14.82 0.54
N PHE A 97 3.23 -15.40 -0.60
CA PHE A 97 3.93 -14.64 -1.66
C PHE A 97 3.03 -13.57 -2.29
N GLN A 98 1.75 -13.85 -2.48
CA GLN A 98 0.76 -12.87 -2.93
C GLN A 98 0.62 -11.73 -1.91
N ALA A 99 0.50 -12.06 -0.62
CA ALA A 99 0.41 -11.09 0.46
C ALA A 99 1.64 -10.19 0.55
N VAL A 100 2.84 -10.77 0.45
CA VAL A 100 4.10 -10.01 0.47
C VAL A 100 4.19 -9.09 -0.75
N SER A 101 3.89 -9.62 -1.94
CA SER A 101 3.89 -8.83 -3.17
C SER A 101 2.90 -7.68 -3.08
N PHE A 102 1.67 -7.94 -2.62
CA PHE A 102 0.66 -6.91 -2.42
C PHE A 102 1.14 -5.83 -1.45
N ASN A 103 1.57 -6.20 -0.24
CA ASN A 103 1.95 -5.24 0.79
C ASN A 103 3.17 -4.39 0.38
N ILE A 104 4.19 -4.98 -0.27
CA ILE A 104 5.33 -4.23 -0.80
C ILE A 104 4.87 -3.16 -1.79
N ASN A 105 3.99 -3.54 -2.73
CA ASN A 105 3.48 -2.59 -3.72
C ASN A 105 2.54 -1.56 -3.10
N TYR A 106 1.69 -1.96 -2.16
CA TYR A 106 0.73 -1.09 -1.51
C TYR A 106 1.39 -0.02 -0.66
N LEU A 107 2.48 -0.36 0.04
CA LEU A 107 3.23 0.60 0.86
C LEU A 107 3.85 1.72 0.04
N VAL A 108 4.39 1.39 -1.15
CA VAL A 108 5.12 2.36 -2.01
C VAL A 108 4.24 2.99 -3.10
N ARG A 109 3.16 2.31 -3.50
CA ARG A 109 2.18 2.75 -4.51
C ARG A 109 0.76 2.45 -4.05
N PRO A 110 0.26 3.13 -3.00
CA PRO A 110 -1.04 2.82 -2.43
C PRO A 110 -2.18 3.01 -3.43
N ARG A 111 -2.17 4.06 -4.26
CA ARG A 111 -3.27 4.31 -5.20
C ARG A 111 -3.32 3.25 -6.28
N TRP A 112 -2.19 3.02 -6.96
CA TRP A 112 -2.09 2.00 -7.99
C TRP A 112 -2.49 0.61 -7.45
N SER A 113 -2.03 0.26 -6.25
CA SER A 113 -2.30 -1.04 -5.65
C SER A 113 -3.77 -1.19 -5.25
N LEU A 114 -4.41 -0.13 -4.74
CA LEU A 114 -5.84 -0.14 -4.43
C LEU A 114 -6.69 -0.28 -5.68
N THR A 115 -6.44 0.56 -6.69
CA THR A 115 -7.17 0.47 -7.97
C THR A 115 -7.03 -0.92 -8.57
N LYS A 116 -5.81 -1.46 -8.58
CA LYS A 116 -5.56 -2.81 -9.13
C LYS A 116 -6.24 -3.91 -8.33
N LEU A 117 -6.17 -3.86 -6.99
CA LEU A 117 -6.82 -4.85 -6.12
C LEU A 117 -8.35 -4.83 -6.29
N ILE A 118 -8.93 -3.64 -6.30
CA ILE A 118 -10.37 -3.44 -6.21
C ILE A 118 -11.06 -3.67 -7.56
N PHE A 119 -10.48 -3.15 -8.64
CA PHE A 119 -11.10 -3.19 -9.96
C PHE A 119 -10.60 -4.34 -10.83
N ASN A 120 -9.32 -4.73 -10.72
CA ASN A 120 -8.72 -5.78 -11.54
C ASN A 120 -9.14 -5.72 -13.03
N GLU A 121 -8.98 -4.54 -13.64
CA GLU A 121 -9.37 -4.20 -15.02
C GLU A 121 -10.88 -4.06 -15.31
N GLN A 122 -11.74 -4.25 -14.31
CA GLN A 122 -13.17 -3.94 -14.42
C GLN A 122 -13.40 -2.42 -14.35
N PRO A 123 -14.27 -1.84 -15.19
CA PRO A 123 -14.55 -0.40 -15.14
C PRO A 123 -15.44 -0.01 -13.94
N VAL A 124 -16.25 -0.94 -13.43
CA VAL A 124 -17.25 -0.74 -12.38
C VAL A 124 -17.32 -1.99 -11.50
N ILE A 125 -17.52 -1.81 -10.20
CA ILE A 125 -17.74 -2.88 -9.23
C ILE A 125 -18.89 -2.55 -8.29
N SER A 126 -19.43 -3.56 -7.61
CA SER A 126 -20.42 -3.34 -6.56
C SER A 126 -19.80 -2.77 -5.29
N ALA A 127 -20.59 -2.00 -4.54
CA ALA A 127 -20.18 -1.47 -3.24
C ALA A 127 -19.89 -2.57 -2.21
N GLU A 128 -20.59 -3.71 -2.28
CA GLU A 128 -20.31 -4.87 -1.42
C GLU A 128 -18.96 -5.50 -1.73
N GLU A 129 -18.65 -5.72 -3.01
CA GLU A 129 -17.36 -6.26 -3.42
C GLU A 129 -16.21 -5.32 -3.05
N MET A 130 -16.38 -4.01 -3.24
CA MET A 130 -15.41 -3.01 -2.79
C MET A 130 -15.15 -3.13 -1.29
N LYS A 131 -16.20 -3.23 -0.46
CA LYS A 131 -16.05 -3.42 1.00
C LYS A 131 -15.27 -4.68 1.34
N MET A 132 -15.48 -5.78 0.61
CA MET A 132 -14.71 -7.01 0.78
C MET A 132 -13.23 -6.80 0.42
N MET A 133 -12.93 -6.13 -0.70
CA MET A 133 -11.55 -5.85 -1.11
C MET A 133 -10.81 -4.94 -0.12
N LEU A 134 -11.50 -4.02 0.54
CA LEU A 134 -10.91 -3.17 1.57
C LEU A 134 -10.50 -3.96 2.84
N ASN A 135 -10.93 -5.21 3.02
CA ASN A 135 -10.45 -6.06 4.12
C ASN A 135 -9.02 -6.55 3.94
N TYR A 136 -8.44 -6.46 2.73
CA TYR A 136 -7.03 -6.82 2.51
C TYR A 136 -6.05 -5.79 3.09
N LEU A 137 -6.53 -4.57 3.40
CA LEU A 137 -5.69 -3.48 3.84
C LEU A 137 -5.25 -3.66 5.29
N TYR A 138 -3.95 -3.59 5.51
CA TYR A 138 -3.34 -3.56 6.85
C TYR A 138 -2.75 -2.18 7.16
N TYR A 139 -1.99 -1.60 6.24
CA TYR A 139 -1.44 -0.26 6.35
C TYR A 139 -2.45 0.78 5.83
N TYR A 140 -2.25 2.05 6.20
CA TYR A 140 -3.06 3.18 5.70
C TYR A 140 -4.57 2.96 5.90
N GLU A 141 -4.98 2.63 7.13
CA GLU A 141 -6.36 2.29 7.50
C GLU A 141 -7.35 3.42 7.16
N TYR A 142 -6.85 4.65 7.13
CA TYR A 142 -7.62 5.81 6.68
C TYR A 142 -8.28 5.60 5.31
N PHE A 143 -7.65 4.89 4.36
CA PHE A 143 -8.30 4.57 3.08
C PHE A 143 -9.57 3.75 3.30
N LYS A 144 -9.49 2.68 4.09
CA LYS A 144 -10.65 1.84 4.40
C LYS A 144 -11.76 2.66 5.05
N LYS A 145 -11.43 3.51 6.03
CA LYS A 145 -12.40 4.33 6.75
C LYS A 145 -13.09 5.35 5.84
N VAL A 146 -12.32 6.14 5.09
CA VAL A 146 -12.89 7.17 4.19
C VAL A 146 -13.74 6.53 3.09
N LEU A 147 -13.25 5.46 2.45
CA LEU A 147 -13.95 4.83 1.35
C LEU A 147 -15.25 4.14 1.81
N THR A 148 -15.23 3.44 2.95
CA THR A 148 -16.44 2.83 3.51
C THR A 148 -17.45 3.87 3.99
N GLY A 149 -16.98 4.99 4.56
CA GLY A 149 -17.79 6.14 4.91
C GLY A 149 -18.47 6.75 3.70
N TYR A 150 -17.71 6.97 2.62
CA TYR A 150 -18.23 7.51 1.35
C TYR A 150 -19.34 6.64 0.75
N ILE A 151 -19.10 5.33 0.64
CA ILE A 151 -20.10 4.36 0.14
C ILE A 151 -21.40 4.43 0.98
N SER A 152 -21.26 4.47 2.30
CA SER A 152 -22.40 4.42 3.22
C SER A 152 -23.21 5.72 3.21
N LYS A 153 -22.52 6.88 3.23
CA LYS A 153 -23.14 8.21 3.20
C LYS A 153 -23.93 8.48 1.92
N ARG A 154 -23.42 7.99 0.78
CA ARG A 154 -24.04 8.16 -0.54
C ARG A 154 -24.97 7.01 -0.93
N ASN A 155 -25.09 5.97 -0.09
CA ASN A 155 -25.84 4.74 -0.37
C ASN A 155 -25.53 4.16 -1.75
N LEU A 156 -24.24 4.11 -2.11
CA LEU A 156 -23.82 3.65 -3.43
C LEU A 156 -24.05 2.16 -3.59
N MET A 157 -24.63 1.78 -4.74
CA MET A 157 -24.76 0.38 -5.15
C MET A 157 -23.52 -0.11 -5.90
N GLN A 158 -22.90 0.78 -6.66
CA GLN A 158 -21.72 0.51 -7.48
C GLN A 158 -20.84 1.76 -7.57
N ILE A 159 -19.58 1.58 -7.94
CA ILE A 159 -18.61 2.66 -8.12
C ILE A 159 -17.74 2.36 -9.34
N SER A 160 -17.39 3.41 -10.10
CA SER A 160 -16.49 3.29 -11.25
C SER A 160 -15.02 3.49 -10.86
N SER A 161 -14.09 2.94 -11.64
CA SER A 161 -12.65 3.11 -11.42
C SER A 161 -12.25 4.58 -11.46
N THR A 162 -12.84 5.36 -12.37
CA THR A 162 -12.57 6.80 -12.51
C THR A 162 -13.02 7.58 -11.29
N GLU A 163 -14.23 7.33 -10.80
CA GLU A 163 -14.75 7.96 -9.57
C GLU A 163 -13.88 7.59 -8.36
N PHE A 164 -13.49 6.34 -8.26
CA PHE A 164 -12.59 5.86 -7.21
C PHE A 164 -11.23 6.56 -7.24
N GLU A 165 -10.60 6.72 -8.40
CA GLU A 165 -9.33 7.44 -8.54
C GLU A 165 -9.45 8.90 -8.12
N ILE A 166 -10.54 9.58 -8.49
CA ILE A 166 -10.81 10.96 -8.07
C ILE A 166 -10.91 11.05 -6.53
N ILE A 167 -11.52 10.07 -5.88
CA ILE A 167 -11.60 10.01 -4.42
C ILE A 167 -10.20 9.86 -3.81
N LEU A 168 -9.39 8.95 -4.34
CA LEU A 168 -8.02 8.76 -3.86
C LEU A 168 -7.16 10.02 -4.04
N ASP A 169 -7.33 10.74 -5.15
CA ASP A 169 -6.68 12.04 -5.40
C ASP A 169 -7.03 13.06 -4.32
N LYS A 170 -8.32 13.15 -3.95
CA LYS A 170 -8.77 14.08 -2.91
C LYS A 170 -8.20 13.73 -1.54
N ILE A 171 -8.19 12.45 -1.17
CA ILE A 171 -7.60 11.99 0.09
C ILE A 171 -6.11 12.38 0.16
N ASP A 172 -5.36 12.12 -0.91
CA ASP A 172 -3.93 12.42 -0.95
C ASP A 172 -3.65 13.92 -0.90
N ASN A 173 -4.39 14.72 -1.66
CA ASN A 173 -4.24 16.18 -1.65
C ASN A 173 -4.52 16.76 -0.26
N GLU A 174 -5.55 16.28 0.42
CA GLU A 174 -5.90 16.76 1.76
C GLU A 174 -4.80 16.43 2.77
N LEU A 175 -4.32 15.18 2.79
CA LEU A 175 -3.24 14.76 3.68
C LEU A 175 -1.91 15.48 3.41
N ILE A 176 -1.58 15.70 2.14
CA ILE A 176 -0.34 16.40 1.75
C ILE A 176 -0.42 17.87 2.16
N ASN A 177 -1.53 18.56 1.90
CA ASN A 177 -1.69 19.98 2.22
C ASN A 177 -1.71 20.23 3.72
N SER A 178 -2.37 19.35 4.48
CA SER A 178 -2.52 19.48 5.92
C SER A 178 -1.25 19.08 6.68
N ASN A 179 -0.57 17.99 6.28
CA ASN A 179 0.58 17.48 7.03
C ASN A 179 1.56 16.61 6.22
N GLN A 180 2.12 17.16 5.13
CA GLN A 180 3.09 16.46 4.27
C GLN A 180 4.23 15.75 5.02
N ARG A 181 4.82 16.41 6.04
CA ARG A 181 5.97 15.83 6.76
C ARG A 181 5.56 14.57 7.50
N GLN A 182 4.49 14.63 8.29
CA GLN A 182 4.01 13.46 9.03
C GLN A 182 3.56 12.35 8.08
N LEU A 183 2.91 12.71 6.96
CA LEU A 183 2.56 11.78 5.87
C LEU A 183 3.75 10.92 5.46
N VAL A 184 4.84 11.59 5.07
CA VAL A 184 6.06 10.95 4.59
C VAL A 184 6.72 10.13 5.70
N THR A 185 6.87 10.68 6.91
CA THR A 185 7.49 10.00 8.05
C THR A 185 6.77 8.70 8.40
N ASN A 186 5.44 8.71 8.55
CA ASN A 186 4.69 7.51 8.90
C ASN A 186 4.70 6.46 7.78
N SER A 187 4.64 6.90 6.51
CA SER A 187 4.79 5.99 5.38
C SER A 187 6.16 5.33 5.36
N PHE A 188 7.22 6.07 5.69
CA PHE A 188 8.57 5.53 5.77
C PHE A 188 8.76 4.56 6.94
N ILE A 189 8.12 4.82 8.09
CA ILE A 189 8.05 3.85 9.19
C ILE A 189 7.37 2.56 8.70
N SER A 190 6.24 2.67 8.03
CA SER A 190 5.47 1.51 7.54
C SER A 190 6.24 0.71 6.48
N ILE A 191 6.94 1.40 5.56
CA ILE A 191 7.85 0.77 4.60
C ILE A 191 8.95 0.03 5.34
N GLY A 192 9.62 0.67 6.31
CA GLY A 192 10.70 0.07 7.08
C GLY A 192 10.28 -1.16 7.88
N ASP A 193 9.10 -1.10 8.50
CA ASP A 193 8.52 -2.21 9.26
C ASP A 193 8.33 -3.47 8.39
N PHE A 194 7.76 -3.31 7.19
CA PHE A 194 7.49 -4.45 6.32
C PHE A 194 8.71 -4.90 5.50
N PHE A 195 9.48 -3.97 4.93
CA PHE A 195 10.62 -4.30 4.05
C PHE A 195 11.80 -4.93 4.79
N ASN A 196 11.82 -4.83 6.12
CA ASN A 196 12.85 -5.40 6.98
C ASN A 196 12.34 -6.56 7.84
N ILE A 197 11.22 -7.21 7.49
CA ILE A 197 10.79 -8.46 8.14
C ILE A 197 11.96 -9.47 8.13
N GLY A 198 12.32 -9.98 9.31
CA GLY A 198 13.44 -10.91 9.50
C GLY A 198 14.81 -10.24 9.65
N GLY A 199 14.90 -8.91 9.51
CA GLY A 199 16.07 -8.10 9.81
C GLY A 199 16.04 -7.53 11.23
N VAL A 200 17.21 -7.09 11.72
CA VAL A 200 17.36 -6.46 13.04
C VAL A 200 17.05 -4.96 12.99
N ASP A 201 17.39 -4.31 11.87
CA ASP A 201 17.25 -2.86 11.72
C ASP A 201 16.07 -2.51 10.81
N LYS A 202 15.00 -2.00 11.42
CA LYS A 202 13.78 -1.55 10.72
C LYS A 202 13.92 -0.14 10.14
N ASN A 203 14.96 0.62 10.47
CA ASN A 203 15.16 1.99 9.99
C ASN A 203 15.76 2.05 8.58
N LEU A 204 16.24 0.94 8.03
CA LEU A 204 16.86 0.93 6.70
C LEU A 204 15.82 0.84 5.59
N LEU A 205 15.78 1.86 4.72
CA LEU A 205 14.84 1.92 3.60
C LEU A 205 15.58 1.79 2.27
N PRO A 206 15.10 0.95 1.34
CA PRO A 206 15.56 1.01 -0.04
C PRO A 206 15.30 2.40 -0.64
N LEU A 207 16.33 3.00 -1.26
CA LEU A 207 16.17 4.31 -1.91
C LEU A 207 15.07 4.27 -2.97
N THR A 208 15.00 3.16 -3.71
CA THR A 208 13.97 2.93 -4.73
C THR A 208 12.55 2.95 -4.16
N SER A 209 12.31 2.44 -2.95
CA SER A 209 10.96 2.52 -2.34
C SER A 209 10.59 3.96 -1.99
N VAL A 210 11.55 4.76 -1.53
CA VAL A 210 11.36 6.18 -1.23
C VAL A 210 11.03 6.95 -2.51
N GLU A 211 11.82 6.76 -3.57
CA GLU A 211 11.60 7.44 -4.85
C GLU A 211 10.24 7.12 -5.47
N ILE A 212 9.83 5.85 -5.46
CA ILE A 212 8.53 5.43 -5.97
C ILE A 212 7.41 6.06 -5.16
N PHE A 213 7.51 6.04 -3.83
CA PHE A 213 6.51 6.64 -2.96
C PHE A 213 6.35 8.13 -3.23
N CYS A 214 7.45 8.87 -3.30
CA CYS A 214 7.41 10.30 -3.64
C CYS A 214 6.81 10.52 -5.03
N LYS A 215 7.10 9.67 -6.01
CA LYS A 215 6.53 9.77 -7.36
C LYS A 215 5.02 9.51 -7.36
N GLU A 216 4.56 8.45 -6.67
CA GLU A 216 3.13 8.11 -6.55
C GLU A 216 2.33 9.27 -5.92
N LYS A 217 2.89 9.88 -4.87
CA LYS A 217 2.26 11.00 -4.15
C LYS A 217 2.45 12.36 -4.84
N ASN A 218 3.05 12.39 -6.04
CA ASN A 218 3.37 13.62 -6.78
C ASN A 218 4.24 14.62 -5.98
N LEU A 219 5.13 14.13 -5.11
CA LEU A 219 6.04 14.90 -4.27
C LEU A 219 7.36 15.19 -5.01
N LEU A 220 7.27 15.79 -6.20
CA LEU A 220 8.41 15.97 -7.10
C LEU A 220 9.51 16.86 -6.50
N ASN A 221 9.14 17.84 -5.67
CA ASN A 221 10.09 18.70 -4.95
C ASN A 221 10.99 17.88 -4.00
N LEU A 222 10.41 16.93 -3.28
CA LEU A 222 11.15 16.06 -2.35
C LEU A 222 12.07 15.09 -3.12
N LEU A 223 11.59 14.56 -4.24
CA LEU A 223 12.38 13.68 -5.10
C LEU A 223 13.59 14.40 -5.69
N VAL A 224 13.43 15.65 -6.13
CA VAL A 224 14.55 16.48 -6.62
C VAL A 224 15.58 16.72 -5.52
N ARG A 225 15.15 17.00 -4.29
CA ARG A 225 16.07 17.16 -3.14
C ARG A 225 16.84 15.88 -2.87
N LEU A 226 16.16 14.74 -2.81
CA LEU A 226 16.79 13.44 -2.57
C LEU A 226 17.92 13.14 -3.58
N ARG A 227 17.65 13.36 -4.87
CA ARG A 227 18.59 13.09 -5.96
C ARG A 227 19.78 14.07 -6.04
N LYS A 228 19.66 15.27 -5.48
CA LYS A 228 20.80 16.20 -5.39
C LYS A 228 21.86 15.71 -4.42
N VAL A 229 21.45 14.98 -3.39
CA VAL A 229 22.27 14.62 -2.23
C VAL A 229 22.78 13.21 -2.33
N ILE A 230 21.93 12.31 -2.83
CA ILE A 230 22.24 10.90 -2.99
C ILE A 230 22.40 10.62 -4.48
N PRO A 231 23.65 10.50 -4.98
CA PRO A 231 23.89 10.04 -6.34
C PRO A 231 23.41 8.60 -6.53
N ASN A 232 23.01 8.25 -7.75
CA ASN A 232 22.39 6.95 -8.08
C ASN A 232 23.25 5.71 -7.75
N ASP A 233 24.55 5.86 -7.50
CA ASP A 233 25.52 4.74 -7.48
C ASP A 233 26.08 4.35 -6.11
N VAL A 234 25.69 5.02 -5.01
CA VAL A 234 26.49 4.94 -3.76
C VAL A 234 25.97 3.93 -2.72
N LYS A 235 24.66 3.86 -2.46
CA LYS A 235 24.05 2.88 -1.54
C LYS A 235 22.63 2.52 -1.99
N ARG A 236 22.20 1.27 -1.75
CA ARG A 236 20.84 0.79 -2.07
C ARG A 236 19.84 1.01 -0.92
N ARG A 237 20.32 1.07 0.32
CA ARG A 237 19.51 1.29 1.53
C ARG A 237 20.13 2.38 2.39
N PHE A 238 19.29 3.22 2.97
CA PHE A 238 19.68 4.36 3.80
C PHE A 238 18.88 4.37 5.10
N ASP A 239 19.43 4.99 6.12
CA ASP A 239 18.71 5.22 7.36
C ASP A 239 17.55 6.19 7.13
N ARG A 240 16.37 5.85 7.65
CA ARG A 240 15.15 6.66 7.54
C ARG A 240 15.36 8.08 8.06
N VAL A 241 16.06 8.26 9.18
CA VAL A 241 16.30 9.58 9.79
C VAL A 241 17.18 10.44 8.89
N GLU A 242 18.16 9.83 8.22
CA GLU A 242 19.00 10.50 7.22
C GLU A 242 18.17 10.94 6.01
N ILE A 243 17.32 10.06 5.47
CA ILE A 243 16.41 10.40 4.37
C ILE A 243 15.48 11.55 4.77
N GLU A 244 14.82 11.45 5.92
CA GLU A 244 13.89 12.48 6.41
C GLU A 244 14.61 13.83 6.59
N ARG A 245 15.84 13.83 7.11
CA ARG A 245 16.67 15.04 7.18
C ARG A 245 16.87 15.62 5.79
N ILE A 246 17.33 14.84 4.82
CA ILE A 246 17.56 15.29 3.45
C ILE A 246 16.31 15.91 2.82
N LEU A 247 15.14 15.28 2.98
CA LEU A 247 13.89 15.75 2.38
C LEU A 247 13.41 17.08 2.99
N PHE A 248 13.62 17.25 4.29
CA PHE A 248 13.01 18.33 5.07
C PHE A 248 13.98 19.39 5.61
N THR A 249 15.29 19.27 5.33
CA THR A 249 16.27 20.32 5.58
C THR A 249 15.94 21.56 4.73
N SER A 250 16.10 22.74 5.34
CA SER A 250 15.86 24.02 4.65
C SER A 250 16.95 24.29 3.62
N ASP A 251 16.62 24.84 2.46
CA ASP A 251 17.59 25.13 1.39
C ASP A 251 18.74 26.06 1.83
N ALA A 252 18.55 26.83 2.93
CA ALA A 252 19.57 27.67 3.56
C ALA A 252 20.61 26.88 4.38
N GLN A 253 20.22 25.74 4.98
CA GLN A 253 21.13 24.85 5.73
C GLN A 253 21.91 23.93 4.79
N PHE A 254 21.31 23.61 3.63
CA PHE A 254 21.94 22.78 2.59
C PHE A 254 23.27 23.36 2.07
N LYS A 255 23.37 24.68 1.93
CA LYS A 255 24.60 25.36 1.47
C LYS A 255 25.74 25.37 2.49
N GLN A 256 25.47 25.09 3.77
CA GLN A 256 26.50 25.05 4.81
C GLN A 256 27.04 23.62 5.04
N GLU A 257 26.25 22.58 4.82
CA GLU A 257 26.66 21.18 5.01
C GLU A 257 27.48 20.61 3.83
N ASP A 258 27.35 21.18 2.61
CA ASP A 258 28.18 20.80 1.45
C ASP A 258 29.69 20.98 1.67
N SER A 259 30.10 21.79 2.65
CA SER A 259 31.53 22.01 2.98
C SER A 259 32.12 21.01 3.98
N SER A 260 31.31 20.19 4.68
CA SER A 260 31.83 19.32 5.75
C SER A 260 31.67 17.81 5.51
N MET A 261 30.81 17.37 4.57
CA MET A 261 30.58 15.95 4.33
C MET A 261 31.55 15.26 3.36
N PHE A 262 32.45 16.01 2.70
CA PHE A 262 33.38 15.45 1.70
C PHE A 262 34.78 15.07 2.21
N GLU A 263 35.13 15.29 3.49
CA GLU A 263 36.50 15.04 3.99
C GLU A 263 36.73 13.69 4.70
N THR A 264 35.70 12.86 4.88
CA THR A 264 35.90 11.54 5.50
C THR A 264 35.51 10.41 4.55
N GLU A 265 36.55 9.69 4.11
CA GLU A 265 36.56 8.41 3.39
C GLU A 265 36.75 8.45 1.87
N ILE A 266 37.96 8.83 1.44
CA ILE A 266 38.58 8.30 0.22
C ILE A 266 39.98 7.80 0.56
N LYS A 267 40.08 6.51 0.90
CA LYS A 267 41.29 5.70 0.74
C LYS A 267 40.85 4.29 0.34
N THR A 268 40.76 4.04 -0.97
CA THR A 268 41.54 3.02 -1.69
C THR A 268 41.05 2.93 -3.14
N ASP A 269 41.97 3.30 -4.03
CA ASP A 269 42.29 2.75 -5.34
C ASP A 269 41.31 2.83 -6.53
N GLU A 270 41.79 3.64 -7.48
CA GLU A 270 41.46 3.74 -8.90
C GLU A 270 41.82 2.45 -9.68
N MET A 271 41.08 2.16 -10.75
CA MET A 271 41.60 2.08 -12.14
C MET A 271 40.42 1.80 -13.13
N ILE A 272 40.08 2.77 -14.01
CA ILE A 272 40.38 2.81 -15.48
C ILE A 272 39.48 1.82 -16.29
N ASN A 273 38.65 2.13 -17.32
CA ASN A 273 38.57 3.09 -18.45
C ASN A 273 37.08 3.19 -18.90
N LYS A 274 36.45 4.33 -19.27
CA LYS A 274 36.53 5.22 -20.46
C LYS A 274 35.86 4.68 -21.76
N ILE A 275 35.10 5.60 -22.42
CA ILE A 275 34.62 5.66 -23.85
C ILE A 275 33.22 5.02 -24.08
N ASP A 276 32.22 5.62 -24.77
CA ASP A 276 32.03 6.91 -25.47
C ASP A 276 30.52 7.24 -25.63
N ALA A 277 30.24 8.49 -25.97
CA ALA A 277 28.97 9.01 -26.51
C ALA A 277 28.71 8.45 -27.93
N GLU A 278 27.50 8.27 -28.43
CA GLU A 278 26.52 9.25 -28.95
C GLU A 278 25.36 8.39 -29.51
N ASP A 279 24.10 8.81 -29.35
CA ASP A 279 23.22 8.99 -30.51
C ASP A 279 21.89 9.64 -30.10
N VAL A 280 21.62 10.77 -30.76
CA VAL A 280 20.36 11.50 -30.74
C VAL A 280 19.51 10.99 -31.90
N LYS A 281 18.25 10.61 -31.66
CA LYS A 281 17.20 10.77 -32.67
C LYS A 281 15.82 10.92 -32.04
N SER A 282 15.24 12.07 -32.37
CA SER A 282 13.87 12.52 -32.22
C SER A 282 12.89 11.65 -33.01
N GLU A 283 11.69 11.43 -32.46
CA GLU A 283 10.47 11.25 -33.26
C GLU A 283 9.27 11.86 -32.52
N GLN A 284 8.50 12.64 -33.28
CA GLN A 284 7.34 13.43 -32.86
C GLN A 284 6.10 12.54 -32.83
N GLU A 285 5.32 12.59 -31.75
CA GLU A 285 3.96 12.03 -31.72
C GLU A 285 2.91 13.13 -31.85
N LYS A 286 1.95 12.83 -32.74
CA LYS A 286 0.83 13.68 -33.13
C LYS A 286 -0.31 13.59 -32.13
N ASP A 287 -0.86 14.77 -31.92
CA ASP A 287 -2.13 15.12 -31.30
C ASP A 287 -3.32 14.33 -31.89
N ASN A 288 -4.19 13.83 -31.01
CA ASN A 288 -5.57 13.52 -31.36
C ASN A 288 -6.47 13.63 -30.13
N THR A 289 -7.26 14.70 -30.15
CA THR A 289 -8.34 15.10 -29.26
C THR A 289 -9.47 14.07 -29.24
N LEU A 290 -9.93 13.70 -28.04
CA LEU A 290 -11.24 13.07 -27.83
C LEU A 290 -12.00 13.84 -26.74
N GLU A 291 -13.23 14.18 -27.10
CA GLU A 291 -14.20 15.01 -26.39
C GLU A 291 -14.51 14.44 -25.00
N LYS A 292 -14.48 15.33 -23.99
CA LYS A 292 -14.93 15.02 -22.63
C LYS A 292 -16.41 15.39 -22.51
N ASP A 293 -17.23 14.38 -22.26
CA ASP A 293 -18.59 14.58 -21.75
C ASP A 293 -18.53 15.31 -20.40
N GLU A 294 -19.24 16.44 -20.34
CA GLU A 294 -19.39 17.27 -19.16
C GLU A 294 -20.33 16.59 -18.15
N MET A 295 -19.75 16.03 -17.08
CA MET A 295 -20.51 15.68 -15.88
C MET A 295 -20.35 16.79 -14.84
N GLN A 296 -21.49 17.30 -14.37
CA GLN A 296 -21.63 18.54 -13.60
C GLN A 296 -20.73 18.59 -12.34
N LYS A 297 -19.94 19.65 -12.24
CA LYS A 297 -18.99 19.96 -11.14
C LYS A 297 -19.64 20.19 -9.77
N SER A 298 -20.96 20.34 -9.68
CA SER A 298 -21.62 20.86 -8.47
C SER A 298 -21.69 19.87 -7.30
N ASP A 299 -21.66 18.55 -7.55
CA ASP A 299 -21.68 17.54 -6.48
C ASP A 299 -20.26 17.14 -6.00
N LEU A 300 -19.22 17.69 -6.63
CA LEU A 300 -17.82 17.32 -6.41
C LEU A 300 -17.10 18.23 -5.40
N GLU A 301 -17.63 19.41 -5.09
CA GLU A 301 -16.94 20.44 -4.28
C GLU A 301 -17.04 20.26 -2.76
N THR A 302 -17.81 19.29 -2.26
CA THR A 302 -17.84 18.96 -0.82
C THR A 302 -17.77 17.44 -0.65
N PHE A 303 -16.55 16.92 -0.83
CA PHE A 303 -16.24 15.49 -0.75
C PHE A 303 -16.12 15.01 0.71
N LEU A 304 -15.47 15.80 1.56
CA LEU A 304 -15.46 15.64 3.01
C LEU A 304 -16.18 16.86 3.60
N SER A 305 -17.06 16.66 4.58
CA SER A 305 -17.45 17.76 5.46
C SER A 305 -16.23 18.19 6.29
N PRO A 306 -16.20 19.42 6.83
CA PRO A 306 -15.14 19.84 7.74
C PRO A 306 -14.92 18.86 8.92
N GLU A 307 -16.00 18.23 9.39
CA GLU A 307 -15.96 17.18 10.42
C GLU A 307 -15.28 15.89 9.91
N GLU A 308 -15.43 15.54 8.63
CA GLU A 308 -14.79 14.37 8.01
C GLU A 308 -13.30 14.62 7.72
N GLU A 309 -12.92 15.86 7.40
CA GLU A 309 -11.51 16.28 7.31
C GLU A 309 -10.83 16.16 8.68
N GLU A 310 -11.47 16.68 9.73
CA GLU A 310 -10.98 16.57 11.10
C GLU A 310 -10.92 15.10 11.57
N ALA A 311 -11.91 14.28 11.22
CA ALA A 311 -11.90 12.85 11.49
C ALA A 311 -10.77 12.12 10.73
N LEU A 312 -10.54 12.44 9.46
CA LEU A 312 -9.42 11.89 8.69
C LEU A 312 -8.07 12.23 9.33
N LEU A 313 -7.88 13.50 9.73
CA LEU A 313 -6.65 13.97 10.37
C LEU A 313 -6.43 13.35 11.76
N SER A 314 -7.49 13.17 12.54
CA SER A 314 -7.41 12.51 13.86
C SER A 314 -7.05 11.04 13.74
N LEU A 315 -7.70 10.30 12.84
CA LEU A 315 -7.39 8.89 12.54
C LEU A 315 -5.95 8.70 12.10
N TYR A 316 -5.48 9.59 11.22
CA TYR A 316 -4.10 9.60 10.77
C TYR A 316 -3.10 9.87 11.91
N SER A 317 -3.47 10.77 12.82
CA SER A 317 -2.68 11.08 14.02
C SER A 317 -2.65 9.92 15.03
N GLU A 318 -3.70 9.10 15.11
CA GLU A 318 -3.76 7.91 15.95
C GLU A 318 -2.91 6.75 15.41
N GLU A 319 -2.89 6.53 14.09
CA GLU A 319 -1.97 5.56 13.45
C GLU A 319 -0.50 5.86 13.78
N SER A 320 -0.16 7.15 13.88
CA SER A 320 1.17 7.63 14.26
C SER A 320 1.57 7.11 15.65
N LYS A 321 0.64 7.13 16.62
CA LYS A 321 0.89 6.70 18.01
C LYS A 321 0.98 5.18 18.15
N ASN A 322 0.17 4.42 17.41
CA ASN A 322 0.23 2.96 17.46
C ASN A 322 1.51 2.40 16.81
N SER A 323 2.03 3.07 15.78
CA SER A 323 3.28 2.69 15.12
C SER A 323 4.51 2.83 16.04
N GLU A 324 4.52 3.82 16.94
CA GLU A 324 5.58 4.01 17.95
C GLU A 324 5.54 2.96 19.08
N VAL A 325 4.35 2.46 19.44
CA VAL A 325 4.20 1.46 20.52
C VAL A 325 4.66 0.06 20.08
N VAL A 326 4.55 -0.26 18.79
CA VAL A 326 5.01 -1.55 18.23
C VAL A 326 6.53 -1.59 18.03
N LEU A 327 7.20 -0.44 17.93
CA LEU A 327 8.66 -0.34 17.85
C LEU A 327 9.37 -0.51 19.22
N ASN A 328 8.65 -0.37 20.32
CA ASN A 328 9.18 -0.44 21.69
C ASN A 328 8.85 -1.76 22.43
N LYS A 329 8.43 -2.80 21.71
CA LYS A 329 8.26 -4.17 22.20
C LYS A 329 8.94 -5.15 21.25
#